data_AF-A0A7S2RJD2-F1
#
_entry.id   AF-A0A7S2RJD2-F1
#
_cell.length_a   1.000
_cell.length_b   1.000
_cell.length_c   1.000
_cell.angle_alpha   90.00
_cell.angle_beta   90.00
_cell.angle_gamma   90.00
#
_symmetry.space_group_name_H-M   'P 1'
#
loop_
_entity.id
_entity.type
_entity.pdbx_description
1 polymer ?
#
loop_
_entity_poly.entity_id
_entity_poly.type
_entity_poly.pdbx_seq_one_letter_code
_entity_poly.pdbx_strand_id
1 'polypeptide(L)'
;RRAAAAVAVFKLPRSGSTWFTQLLNEVPRVFISKEIIQKEVDKDVFDKEKLAHLSSSLQWPTGKLATGPWGGRFAEDYWFRGKWKRRMSVVGFTVNPVKVKLDYSRLLQDHLSAKVVAFVRTNVVKAVVSAERGRHMLELCGANNIRESERASCKIPQMLKLGAGHFRDLLEE
;
A
#
# COMPACT_ATOMS: atom_id res chain seq x y z
N ARG A 1 19.00 17.11 16.53
CA ARG A 1 17.71 16.37 16.65
C ARG A 1 17.61 15.41 15.46
N ARG A 2 17.46 14.09 15.65
CA ARG A 2 17.44 13.11 14.54
C ARG A 2 16.20 13.27 13.65
N ALA A 3 16.35 13.20 12.34
CA ALA A 3 15.25 13.13 11.37
C ALA A 3 14.48 11.81 11.54
N ALA A 4 13.24 11.75 11.05
CA ALA A 4 12.51 10.49 10.96
C ALA A 4 13.26 9.55 10.00
N ALA A 5 13.26 8.25 10.28
CA ALA A 5 13.77 7.27 9.35
C ALA A 5 12.82 7.16 8.14
N ALA A 6 13.39 7.23 6.95
CA ALA A 6 12.67 7.08 5.69
C ALA A 6 12.57 5.59 5.30
N VAL A 7 11.38 5.12 4.89
CA VAL A 7 11.17 3.73 4.47
C VAL A 7 10.39 3.68 3.15
N ALA A 8 10.95 2.98 2.16
CA ALA A 8 10.27 2.66 0.92
C ALA A 8 9.96 1.16 0.86
N VAL A 9 8.69 0.79 0.81
CA VAL A 9 8.25 -0.61 0.69
C VAL A 9 7.83 -0.90 -0.74
N PHE A 10 8.70 -1.59 -1.48
CA PHE A 10 8.37 -2.09 -2.81
C PHE A 10 7.59 -3.39 -2.68
N LYS A 11 6.41 -3.45 -3.30
CA LYS A 11 5.52 -4.60 -3.15
C LYS A 11 4.95 -5.09 -4.47
N LEU A 12 4.72 -6.39 -4.56
CA LEU A 12 3.81 -6.94 -5.56
C LEU A 12 2.38 -7.01 -5.01
N PRO A 13 1.34 -7.02 -5.87
CA PRO A 13 -0.03 -7.26 -5.46
C PRO A 13 -0.14 -8.57 -4.65
N ARG A 14 -1.10 -8.60 -3.72
CA ARG A 14 -1.43 -9.81 -2.92
C ARG A 14 -0.26 -10.42 -2.12
N SER A 15 0.81 -9.66 -1.89
CA SER A 15 1.99 -10.08 -1.11
C SER A 15 1.78 -10.09 0.41
N GLY A 16 0.70 -9.49 0.91
CA GLY A 16 0.49 -9.27 2.35
C GLY A 16 1.02 -7.93 2.86
N SER A 17 1.64 -7.13 1.98
CA SER A 17 2.13 -5.78 2.27
C SER A 17 1.07 -4.86 2.90
N THR A 18 -0.21 -5.02 2.54
CA THR A 18 -1.33 -4.27 3.13
C THR A 18 -1.43 -4.49 4.63
N TRP A 19 -1.40 -5.76 5.05
CA TRP A 19 -1.48 -6.15 6.46
C TRP A 19 -0.22 -5.69 7.20
N PHE A 20 0.95 -5.89 6.60
CA PHE A 20 2.21 -5.41 7.17
C PHE A 20 2.21 -3.89 7.40
N THR A 21 1.78 -3.12 6.41
CA THR A 21 1.67 -1.64 6.51
C THR A 21 0.69 -1.23 7.60
N GLN A 22 -0.43 -1.95 7.74
CA GLN A 22 -1.41 -1.69 8.78
C GLN A 22 -0.83 -1.91 10.18
N LEU A 23 -0.10 -3.01 10.40
CA LEU A 23 0.59 -3.27 11.66
C LEU A 23 1.62 -2.19 11.98
N LEU A 24 2.42 -1.76 11.01
CA LEU A 24 3.35 -0.66 11.20
C LEU A 24 2.63 0.64 11.59
N ASN A 25 1.49 0.91 10.97
CA ASN A 25 0.65 2.06 11.30
C ASN A 25 -0.11 1.94 12.63
N GLU A 26 -0.04 0.82 13.35
CA GLU A 26 -0.50 0.76 14.74
C GLU A 26 0.51 1.41 15.70
N VAL A 27 1.77 1.48 15.33
CA VAL A 27 2.81 2.10 16.16
C VAL A 27 2.63 3.63 16.19
N PRO A 28 2.55 4.26 17.39
CA PRO A 28 2.28 5.70 17.57
C PRO A 28 3.13 6.70 16.78
N ARG A 29 4.38 6.34 16.48
CA ARG A 29 5.39 7.20 15.84
C ARG A 29 5.83 6.73 14.46
N VAL A 30 5.07 5.81 13.86
CA VAL A 30 5.33 5.29 12.52
C VAL A 30 4.20 5.70 11.62
N PHE A 31 4.48 6.16 10.41
CA PHE A 31 3.46 6.38 9.39
C PHE A 31 3.96 5.94 8.02
N ILE A 32 3.33 4.93 7.45
CA ILE A 32 3.62 4.43 6.10
C ILE A 32 2.36 4.57 5.24
N SER A 33 2.46 5.35 4.16
CA SER A 33 1.37 5.55 3.22
C SER A 33 1.14 4.29 2.38
N LYS A 34 -0.06 3.71 2.47
CA LYS A 34 -0.41 2.49 1.74
C LYS A 34 -0.78 2.81 0.29
N GLU A 35 -0.15 2.10 -0.64
CA GLU A 35 -0.31 2.25 -2.10
C GLU A 35 -0.37 3.72 -2.51
N ILE A 36 0.74 4.41 -2.29
CA ILE A 36 0.79 5.87 -2.38
C ILE A 36 0.43 6.40 -3.79
N ILE A 37 0.60 5.55 -4.80
CA ILE A 37 0.16 5.74 -6.19
C ILE A 37 -0.68 4.52 -6.57
N GLN A 38 -1.96 4.73 -6.94
CA GLN A 38 -2.92 3.64 -7.25
C GLN A 38 -3.42 3.61 -8.71
N LYS A 39 -3.52 4.76 -9.38
CA LYS A 39 -3.93 4.84 -10.79
C LYS A 39 -2.75 5.21 -11.67
N GLU A 40 -2.63 4.56 -12.81
CA GLU A 40 -1.95 5.14 -13.96
C GLU A 40 -2.82 6.30 -14.44
N VAL A 41 -2.36 7.52 -14.22
CA VAL A 41 -2.83 8.73 -14.90
C VAL A 41 -1.72 9.10 -15.89
N ASP A 42 -2.10 9.70 -17.03
CA ASP A 42 -1.28 9.95 -18.23
C ASP A 42 0.24 10.01 -18.03
N LYS A 43 0.96 9.22 -18.85
CA LYS A 43 2.32 8.75 -18.57
C LYS A 43 3.39 9.84 -18.42
N ASP A 44 3.40 10.88 -19.25
CA ASP A 44 4.61 11.70 -19.40
C ASP A 44 4.65 12.98 -18.56
N VAL A 45 3.48 13.54 -18.19
CA VAL A 45 3.41 14.75 -17.35
C VAL A 45 3.53 14.40 -15.85
N PHE A 46 3.23 13.16 -15.48
CA PHE A 46 3.04 12.75 -14.09
C PHE A 46 4.31 12.20 -13.41
N ASP A 47 5.40 11.92 -14.11
CA ASP A 47 6.56 11.24 -13.50
C ASP A 47 7.39 12.12 -12.57
N LYS A 48 7.57 13.40 -12.91
CA LYS A 48 8.19 14.38 -11.99
C LYS A 48 7.34 14.58 -10.73
N GLU A 49 6.01 14.64 -10.90
CA GLU A 49 5.08 14.79 -9.79
C GLU A 49 5.07 13.54 -8.90
N LYS A 50 5.06 12.33 -9.48
CA LYS A 50 5.20 11.08 -8.75
C LYS A 50 6.51 11.05 -7.94
N LEU A 51 7.65 11.36 -8.57
CA LEU A 51 8.94 11.38 -7.88
C LEU A 51 8.96 12.41 -6.74
N ALA A 52 8.44 13.61 -6.98
CA ALA A 52 8.33 14.64 -5.94
C ALA A 52 7.45 14.18 -4.77
N HIS A 53 6.31 13.53 -5.07
CA HIS A 53 5.41 13.01 -4.04
C HIS A 53 6.01 11.84 -3.26
N LEU A 54 6.72 10.93 -3.92
CA LEU A 54 7.46 9.85 -3.26
C LEU A 54 8.57 10.42 -2.37
N SER A 55 9.33 11.41 -2.86
CA SER A 55 10.37 12.09 -2.09
C SER A 55 9.81 12.79 -0.84
N SER A 56 8.70 13.51 -1.01
CA SER A 56 7.93 14.16 0.05
C SER A 56 7.47 13.15 1.12
N SER A 57 6.99 11.98 0.69
CA SER A 57 6.52 10.92 1.61
C SER A 57 7.62 10.22 2.42
N LEU A 58 8.89 10.36 2.02
CA LEU A 58 10.04 9.90 2.80
C LEU A 58 10.45 10.88 3.90
N GLN A 59 9.89 12.09 3.90
CA GLN A 59 10.24 13.14 4.86
C GLN A 59 9.10 13.43 5.84
N TRP A 60 7.85 13.33 5.39
CA TRP A 60 6.69 13.58 6.23
C TRP A 60 5.50 12.69 5.84
N PRO A 61 4.51 12.52 6.75
CA PRO A 61 3.28 11.80 6.44
C PRO A 61 2.53 12.42 5.26
N THR A 62 2.33 11.66 4.19
CA THR A 62 1.53 12.08 3.03
C THR A 62 0.46 11.07 2.65
N GLY A 63 -0.64 11.59 2.09
CA GLY A 63 -1.70 10.79 1.49
C GLY A 63 -1.32 10.24 0.11
N LYS A 64 -2.30 9.68 -0.59
CA LYS A 64 -2.10 9.20 -1.97
C LYS A 64 -2.10 10.37 -2.95
N LEU A 65 -1.26 10.28 -3.99
CA LEU A 65 -1.00 11.37 -4.95
C LEU A 65 -2.27 11.93 -5.61
N ALA A 66 -3.23 11.08 -6.00
CA ALA A 66 -4.43 11.52 -6.74
C ALA A 66 -5.61 11.98 -5.86
N THR A 67 -5.56 11.72 -4.56
CA THR A 67 -6.71 11.93 -3.65
C THR A 67 -6.37 12.87 -2.50
N GLY A 68 -5.14 13.39 -2.48
CA GLY A 68 -4.68 14.32 -1.46
C GLY A 68 -4.66 13.72 -0.04
N PRO A 69 -4.61 14.58 1.00
CA PRO A 69 -4.53 14.17 2.40
C PRO A 69 -5.81 13.51 2.92
N TRP A 70 -6.94 13.65 2.23
CA TRP A 70 -8.19 12.96 2.58
C TRP A 70 -8.35 11.61 1.86
N GLY A 71 -7.39 11.29 1.00
CA GLY A 71 -7.37 10.09 0.19
C GLY A 71 -6.94 8.83 0.93
N GLY A 72 -7.64 7.73 0.67
CA GLY A 72 -7.28 6.41 1.21
C GLY A 72 -7.40 6.35 2.73
N ARG A 73 -6.40 5.75 3.40
CA ARG A 73 -6.38 5.56 4.87
C ARG A 73 -5.58 6.64 5.61
N PHE A 74 -5.21 7.73 4.95
CA PHE A 74 -4.40 8.77 5.60
C PHE A 74 -5.10 9.40 6.81
N ALA A 75 -6.36 9.83 6.64
CA ALA A 75 -7.14 10.41 7.72
C ALA A 75 -7.29 9.42 8.90
N GLU A 76 -7.56 8.16 8.62
CA GLU A 76 -7.67 7.10 9.62
C GLU A 76 -6.36 6.84 10.37
N ASP A 77 -5.28 6.60 9.63
CA ASP A 77 -4.02 6.13 10.19
C ASP A 77 -3.18 7.27 10.80
N TYR A 78 -3.39 8.52 10.36
CA TYR A 78 -2.65 9.69 10.84
C TYR A 78 -3.47 10.63 11.72
N TRP A 79 -4.61 11.11 11.21
CA TRP A 79 -5.40 12.14 11.90
C TRP A 79 -6.21 11.57 13.06
N PHE A 80 -7.07 10.57 12.80
CA PHE A 80 -7.96 9.98 13.81
C PHE A 80 -7.20 9.20 14.88
N ARG A 81 -5.99 8.70 14.56
CA ARG A 81 -5.07 8.11 15.55
C ARG A 81 -4.22 9.13 16.32
N GLY A 82 -4.42 10.43 16.10
CA GLY A 82 -3.73 11.50 16.82
C GLY A 82 -2.22 11.57 16.56
N LYS A 83 -1.74 11.01 15.44
CA LYS A 83 -0.30 11.01 15.12
C LYS A 83 0.21 12.39 14.74
N TRP A 84 -0.65 13.26 14.22
CA TRP A 84 -0.33 14.67 13.95
C TRP A 84 0.13 15.45 15.19
N LYS A 85 -0.24 15.01 16.40
CA LYS A 85 0.22 15.60 17.67
C LYS A 85 1.63 15.14 18.06
N ARG A 86 2.24 14.26 17.27
CA ARG A 86 3.47 13.56 17.61
C ARG A 86 4.50 13.76 16.52
N ARG A 87 5.76 13.82 16.92
CA ARG A 87 6.87 13.73 15.99
C ARG A 87 7.04 12.29 15.53
N MET A 88 7.06 12.08 14.21
CA MET A 88 7.27 10.76 13.64
C MET A 88 8.72 10.30 13.78
N SER A 89 8.90 9.03 14.09
CA SER A 89 10.18 8.33 14.10
C SER A 89 10.43 7.60 12.79
N VAL A 90 9.37 7.17 12.11
CA VAL A 90 9.44 6.50 10.80
C VAL A 90 8.36 7.07 9.90
N VAL A 91 8.74 7.43 8.68
CA VAL A 91 7.83 7.85 7.61
C VAL A 91 8.16 7.10 6.33
N GLY A 92 7.18 6.97 5.44
CA GLY A 92 7.41 6.28 4.21
C GLY A 92 6.16 5.92 3.45
N PHE A 93 6.33 4.99 2.51
CA PHE A 93 5.27 4.58 1.62
C PHE A 93 5.41 3.14 1.17
N THR A 94 4.33 2.61 0.61
CA THR A 94 4.35 1.39 -0.19
C THR A 94 3.99 1.70 -1.64
N VAL A 95 4.69 1.08 -2.59
CA VAL A 95 4.45 1.24 -4.03
C VAL A 95 4.62 -0.09 -4.75
N ASN A 96 3.88 -0.28 -5.85
CA ASN A 96 4.13 -1.40 -6.75
C ASN A 96 5.03 -0.94 -7.91
N PRO A 97 6.31 -1.35 -7.94
CA PRO A 97 7.23 -0.90 -8.98
C PRO A 97 6.87 -1.42 -10.39
N VAL A 98 6.06 -2.48 -10.50
CA VAL A 98 5.59 -3.00 -11.80
C VAL A 98 4.53 -2.08 -12.42
N LYS A 99 3.63 -1.53 -11.58
CA LYS A 99 2.57 -0.59 -12.01
C LYS A 99 3.03 0.85 -12.07
N VAL A 100 4.04 1.21 -11.28
CA VAL A 100 4.59 2.57 -11.23
C VAL A 100 6.02 2.49 -11.72
N LYS A 101 6.20 2.61 -13.04
CA LYS A 101 7.52 2.55 -13.67
C LYS A 101 8.18 3.93 -13.51
N LEU A 102 9.19 4.00 -12.64
CA LEU A 102 9.97 5.21 -12.36
C LEU A 102 11.44 4.82 -12.18
N ASP A 103 12.35 5.78 -12.35
CA ASP A 103 13.73 5.63 -11.89
C ASP A 103 13.80 5.81 -10.36
N TYR A 104 13.60 4.70 -9.64
CA TYR A 104 13.72 4.66 -8.19
C TYR A 104 15.15 4.87 -7.69
N SER A 105 16.16 4.68 -8.53
CA SER A 105 17.56 4.91 -8.15
C SER A 105 17.76 6.39 -7.86
N ARG A 106 17.23 7.26 -8.73
CA ARG A 106 17.24 8.71 -8.54
C ARG A 106 16.51 9.14 -7.28
N LEU A 107 15.34 8.55 -7.01
CA LEU A 107 14.60 8.81 -5.77
C LEU A 107 15.43 8.48 -4.52
N LEU A 108 16.16 7.36 -4.54
CA LEU A 108 16.94 6.91 -3.38
C LEU A 108 18.28 7.64 -3.23
N GLN A 109 18.84 8.19 -4.31
CA GLN A 109 20.03 9.06 -4.24
C GLN A 109 19.76 10.33 -3.43
N ASP A 110 18.56 10.90 -3.55
CA ASP A 110 18.15 12.06 -2.76
C ASP A 110 17.86 11.69 -1.29
N HIS A 111 17.74 10.40 -0.99
CA HIS A 111 17.36 9.85 0.32
C HIS A 111 18.27 8.69 0.74
N LEU A 112 19.60 8.87 0.73
CA LEU A 112 20.57 7.80 1.00
C LEU A 112 20.40 7.08 2.35
N SER A 113 19.72 7.70 3.31
CA SER A 113 19.40 7.08 4.61
C SER A 113 18.14 6.21 4.60
N ALA A 114 17.38 6.23 3.50
CA ALA A 114 16.14 5.48 3.37
C ALA A 114 16.38 3.98 3.40
N LYS A 115 15.52 3.27 4.13
CA LYS A 115 15.50 1.82 4.18
C LYS A 115 14.53 1.29 3.13
N VAL A 116 15.02 0.42 2.27
CA VAL A 116 14.22 -0.23 1.25
C VAL A 116 13.80 -1.61 1.74
N VAL A 117 12.50 -1.90 1.67
CA VAL A 117 11.93 -3.20 2.00
C VAL A 117 11.24 -3.76 0.77
N ALA A 118 11.66 -4.93 0.30
CA ALA A 118 10.99 -5.63 -0.80
C ALA A 118 10.02 -6.68 -0.22
N PHE A 119 8.74 -6.51 -0.51
CA PHE A 119 7.67 -7.41 -0.10
C PHE A 119 7.09 -8.12 -1.34
N VAL A 120 7.74 -9.22 -1.69
CA VAL A 120 7.34 -10.09 -2.81
C VAL A 120 6.76 -11.37 -2.26
N ARG A 121 5.67 -11.86 -2.85
CA ARG A 121 5.20 -13.22 -2.62
C ARG A 121 5.67 -14.08 -3.78
N THR A 122 6.32 -15.19 -3.46
CA THR A 122 6.73 -16.20 -4.43
C THR A 122 5.75 -17.37 -4.52
N ASN A 123 4.81 -17.47 -3.57
CA ASN A 123 3.82 -18.55 -3.57
C ASN A 123 2.55 -18.13 -4.34
N VAL A 124 2.45 -18.62 -5.57
CA VAL A 124 1.34 -18.37 -6.51
C VAL A 124 0.00 -18.79 -5.92
N VAL A 125 -0.08 -19.95 -5.26
CA VAL A 125 -1.32 -20.47 -4.67
C VAL A 125 -1.92 -19.47 -3.66
N LYS A 126 -1.09 -18.91 -2.77
CA LYS A 126 -1.55 -17.90 -1.80
C LYS A 126 -1.96 -16.59 -2.47
N ALA A 127 -1.38 -16.25 -3.60
CA ALA A 127 -1.77 -15.07 -4.37
C ALA A 127 -3.14 -15.27 -5.04
N VAL A 128 -3.35 -16.41 -5.69
CA VAL A 128 -4.63 -16.82 -6.29
C VAL A 128 -5.75 -16.86 -5.25
N VAL A 129 -5.57 -17.58 -4.16
CA VAL A 129 -6.57 -17.64 -3.07
C VAL A 129 -6.89 -16.24 -2.53
N SER A 130 -5.88 -15.38 -2.38
CA SER A 130 -6.08 -14.01 -1.91
C SER A 130 -6.80 -13.12 -2.93
N ALA A 131 -6.57 -13.33 -4.23
CA ALA A 131 -7.23 -12.59 -5.30
C ALA A 131 -8.70 -12.98 -5.37
N GLU A 132 -8.99 -14.28 -5.42
CA GLU A 132 -10.34 -14.83 -5.50
C GLU A 132 -11.18 -14.47 -4.28
N ARG A 133 -10.60 -14.57 -3.08
CA ARG A 133 -11.27 -14.09 -1.87
C ARG A 133 -11.58 -12.60 -1.95
N GLY A 134 -10.65 -11.80 -2.51
CA GLY A 134 -10.86 -10.38 -2.74
C GLY A 134 -12.02 -10.07 -3.69
N ARG A 135 -12.14 -10.85 -4.76
CA ARG A 135 -13.21 -10.74 -5.76
C ARG A 135 -14.56 -11.11 -5.16
N HIS A 136 -14.64 -12.25 -4.47
CA HIS A 136 -15.88 -12.65 -3.79
C HIS A 136 -16.31 -11.67 -2.70
N MET A 137 -15.38 -11.07 -1.95
CA MET A 137 -15.73 -10.02 -0.99
C MET A 137 -16.33 -8.79 -1.71
N LEU A 138 -15.76 -8.39 -2.85
CA LEU A 138 -16.29 -7.28 -3.63
C LEU A 138 -17.69 -7.59 -4.18
N GLU A 139 -17.92 -8.79 -4.70
CA GLU A 139 -19.21 -9.25 -5.22
C GLU A 139 -20.28 -9.32 -4.12
N LEU A 140 -19.95 -9.91 -2.96
CA LEU A 140 -20.91 -10.14 -1.89
C LEU A 140 -21.15 -8.91 -1.01
N CYS A 141 -20.12 -8.08 -0.83
CA CYS A 141 -20.11 -7.04 0.20
C CYS A 141 -19.77 -5.65 -0.35
N GLY A 142 -19.60 -5.51 -1.66
CA GLY A 142 -19.28 -4.22 -2.30
C GLY A 142 -17.89 -3.69 -2.00
N ALA A 143 -17.06 -4.44 -1.28
CA ALA A 143 -15.71 -4.03 -0.89
C ALA A 143 -14.73 -5.20 -0.88
N ASN A 144 -13.52 -4.97 -1.37
CA ASN A 144 -12.43 -5.96 -1.40
C ASN A 144 -11.58 -5.98 -0.11
N ASN A 145 -11.97 -5.20 0.90
CA ASN A 145 -11.33 -5.11 2.20
C ASN A 145 -12.37 -4.68 3.24
N ILE A 146 -12.88 -5.64 4.03
CA ILE A 146 -13.97 -5.43 4.99
C ILE A 146 -13.39 -4.84 6.29
N ARG A 147 -13.94 -3.73 6.76
CA ARG A 147 -13.58 -3.14 8.06
C ARG A 147 -14.21 -3.95 9.20
N GLU A 148 -13.65 -3.88 10.40
CA GLU A 148 -14.24 -4.58 11.56
C GLU A 148 -15.69 -4.15 11.81
N SER A 149 -16.00 -2.87 11.59
CA SER A 149 -17.37 -2.32 11.66
C SER A 149 -18.34 -2.91 10.64
N GLU A 150 -17.84 -3.47 9.54
CA GLU A 150 -18.62 -4.02 8.42
C GLU A 150 -18.65 -5.57 8.47
N ARG A 151 -17.98 -6.17 9.45
CA ARG A 151 -17.85 -7.63 9.56
C ARG A 151 -19.17 -8.31 9.90
N ALA A 152 -20.05 -7.62 10.64
CA ALA A 152 -21.39 -8.13 10.98
C ALA A 152 -22.33 -8.14 9.76
N SER A 153 -22.16 -7.20 8.82
CA SER A 153 -23.00 -7.07 7.62
C SER A 153 -22.51 -7.88 6.43
N CYS A 154 -21.24 -8.32 6.42
CA CYS A 154 -20.63 -9.09 5.34
C CYS A 154 -20.22 -10.51 5.79
N LYS A 155 -20.95 -11.53 5.34
CA LYS A 155 -20.63 -12.95 5.61
C LYS A 155 -19.85 -13.57 4.44
N ILE A 156 -18.55 -13.69 4.60
CA ILE A 156 -17.67 -14.33 3.61
C ILE A 156 -17.63 -15.84 3.87
N PRO A 157 -17.78 -16.69 2.85
CA PRO A 157 -17.63 -18.14 3.02
C PRO A 157 -16.24 -18.52 3.56
N GLN A 158 -16.19 -19.47 4.49
CA GLN A 158 -14.93 -19.94 5.08
C GLN A 158 -14.08 -20.74 4.08
N MET A 159 -14.73 -21.44 3.14
CA MET A 159 -14.07 -22.23 2.10
C MET A 159 -14.39 -21.67 0.72
N LEU A 160 -13.38 -21.62 -0.15
CA LEU A 160 -13.51 -21.30 -1.57
C LEU A 160 -13.16 -22.55 -2.37
N LYS A 161 -14.00 -22.91 -3.34
CA LYS A 161 -13.70 -23.97 -4.31
C LYS A 161 -13.08 -23.31 -5.54
N LEU A 162 -11.79 -23.55 -5.77
CA LEU A 162 -11.05 -22.98 -6.89
C LEU A 162 -10.73 -24.08 -7.91
N GLY A 163 -11.17 -23.89 -9.15
CA GLY A 163 -10.74 -24.71 -10.28
C GLY A 163 -9.35 -24.29 -10.78
N ALA A 164 -8.68 -25.17 -11.54
CA ALA A 164 -7.34 -24.92 -12.08
C ALA A 164 -7.23 -23.67 -12.99
N GLY A 165 -8.34 -23.23 -13.60
CA GLY A 165 -8.37 -22.01 -14.43
C GLY A 165 -7.93 -20.74 -13.69
N HIS A 166 -8.32 -20.58 -12.43
CA HIS A 166 -7.96 -19.40 -11.61
C HIS A 166 -6.45 -19.25 -11.36
N PHE A 167 -5.67 -20.31 -11.58
CA PHE A 167 -4.22 -20.26 -11.43
C PHE A 167 -3.52 -19.79 -12.71
N ARG A 168 -4.14 -19.91 -13.89
CA ARG A 168 -3.56 -19.44 -15.15
C ARG A 168 -3.63 -17.93 -15.26
N ASP A 169 -4.79 -17.35 -14.97
CA ASP A 169 -5.02 -15.90 -15.07
C ASP A 169 -4.02 -15.07 -14.25
N LEU A 170 -3.55 -15.61 -13.12
CA LEU A 170 -2.63 -14.92 -12.21
C LEU A 170 -1.14 -15.15 -12.54
N LEU A 171 -0.83 -16.11 -13.41
CA LEU A 171 0.52 -16.32 -13.96
C LEU A 171 0.76 -15.48 -15.22
N GLU A 172 -0.31 -14.98 -15.83
CA GLU A 172 -0.28 -14.18 -17.06
C GLU A 172 -0.40 -12.66 -16.82
N GLU A 173 -0.75 -12.21 -15.60
CA GLU A 173 -0.71 -10.81 -15.13
C GLU A 173 0.66 -10.36 -14.58
#